data_AF-A0A3D2K1L0-F1
#
_entry.id   AF-A0A3D2K1L0-F1
#
_cell.length_a   1.000
_cell.length_b   1.000
_cell.length_c   1.000
_cell.angle_alpha   90.00
_cell.angle_beta   90.00
_cell.angle_gamma   90.00
#
_symmetry.space_group_name_H-M   'P 1'
#
loop_
_entity.id
_entity.type
_entity.pdbx_description
1 polymer ?
#
loop_
_entity_poly.entity_id
_entity_poly.type
_entity_poly.pdbx_seq_one_letter_code
_entity_poly.pdbx_strand_id
1 'polypeptide(L)'
;MLGVGYLVVQFSAKKKYDERRSALHSLSIVEIDDDQFLSEVVSSWSVKLTECPDEAMTSALELVNEDVSVDGIASIMAHEVSSFSFINNARNKRETIHMMVKSTIIPETVDGAFHKGEDIAYIKYRNNLVEVYKETKDGIKSTLYYKK
;
A
#
# COMPACT_ATOMS: atom_id res chain seq x y z
N MET A 1 -28.96 31.39 -9.22
CA MET A 1 -28.80 30.66 -7.94
C MET A 1 -28.16 29.27 -8.06
N LEU A 2 -28.08 28.64 -9.24
CA LEU A 2 -27.46 27.31 -9.41
C LEU A 2 -25.93 27.28 -9.21
N GLY A 3 -25.21 28.36 -9.55
CA GLY A 3 -23.74 28.42 -9.41
C GLY A 3 -23.24 28.41 -7.96
N VAL A 4 -23.99 28.99 -7.02
CA VAL A 4 -23.59 29.05 -5.60
C VAL A 4 -23.73 27.67 -4.94
N GLY A 5 -24.83 26.95 -5.22
CA GLY A 5 -25.02 25.59 -4.71
C GLY A 5 -23.97 24.60 -5.22
N TYR A 6 -23.62 24.68 -6.50
CA TYR A 6 -22.58 23.83 -7.09
C TYR A 6 -21.19 24.08 -6.46
N LEU A 7 -20.82 25.34 -6.24
CA LEU A 7 -19.56 25.71 -5.59
C LEU A 7 -19.50 25.20 -4.14
N VAL A 8 -20.57 25.34 -3.36
CA VAL A 8 -20.61 24.86 -1.96
C VAL A 8 -20.39 23.35 -1.87
N VAL A 9 -20.97 22.57 -2.78
CA VAL A 9 -20.77 21.11 -2.84
C VAL A 9 -19.32 20.77 -3.21
N GLN A 10 -18.73 21.44 -4.20
CA GLN A 10 -17.35 21.21 -4.62
C GLN A 10 -16.35 21.54 -3.50
N PHE A 11 -16.53 22.64 -2.77
CA PHE A 11 -15.68 22.98 -1.63
C PHE A 11 -15.81 21.99 -0.47
N SER A 12 -17.03 21.50 -0.21
CA SER A 12 -17.25 20.48 0.82
C SER A 12 -16.61 19.14 0.44
N ALA A 13 -16.68 18.75 -0.84
CA ALA A 13 -16.01 17.56 -1.35
C ALA A 13 -14.48 17.69 -1.27
N LYS A 14 -13.92 18.83 -1.67
CA LYS A 14 -12.49 19.13 -1.53
C LYS A 14 -12.04 19.03 -0.07
N LYS A 15 -12.78 19.62 0.87
CA LYS A 15 -12.42 19.59 2.30
C LYS A 15 -12.27 18.16 2.80
N LYS A 16 -13.28 17.31 2.56
CA LYS A 16 -13.26 15.89 2.96
C LYS A 16 -12.13 15.12 2.26
N TYR A 17 -11.89 15.42 0.99
CA TYR A 17 -10.81 14.80 0.22
C TYR A 17 -9.44 15.14 0.84
N ASP A 18 -9.18 16.40 1.13
CA ASP A 18 -7.90 16.85 1.67
C ASP A 18 -7.68 16.36 3.11
N GLU A 19 -8.73 16.31 3.94
CA GLU A 19 -8.67 15.71 5.27
C GLU A 19 -8.22 14.24 5.20
N ARG A 20 -8.83 13.44 4.32
CA ARG A 20 -8.43 12.04 4.12
C ARG A 20 -7.01 11.91 3.56
N ARG A 21 -6.68 12.73 2.56
CA ARG A 21 -5.34 12.75 1.95
C ARG A 21 -4.26 13.05 2.99
N SER A 22 -4.51 13.99 3.90
CA SER A 22 -3.52 14.39 4.92
C SER A 22 -3.24 13.31 5.97
N ALA A 23 -4.14 12.35 6.13
CA ALA A 23 -3.97 11.22 7.04
C ALA A 23 -3.24 10.03 6.42
N LEU A 24 -2.90 10.11 5.13
CA LEU A 24 -2.22 9.03 4.40
C LEU A 24 -0.75 9.37 4.21
N HIS A 25 0.10 8.36 4.38
CA HIS A 25 1.51 8.41 4.03
C HIS A 25 1.81 7.46 2.87
N SER A 26 2.85 7.80 2.12
CA SER A 26 3.55 6.88 1.21
C SER A 26 4.75 6.28 1.94
N LEU A 27 5.14 5.08 1.54
CA LEU A 27 6.38 4.46 2.00
C LEU A 27 7.48 4.74 0.99
N SER A 28 8.71 4.91 1.47
CA SER A 28 9.87 4.90 0.59
C SER A 28 10.14 3.48 0.10
N ILE A 29 10.43 3.32 -1.19
CA ILE A 29 10.89 2.04 -1.72
C ILE A 29 12.39 1.92 -1.49
N VAL A 30 12.81 0.85 -0.83
CA VAL A 30 14.21 0.51 -0.59
C VAL A 30 14.51 -0.77 -1.35
N GLU A 31 15.32 -0.68 -2.40
CA GLU A 31 15.72 -1.85 -3.16
C GLU A 31 16.66 -2.73 -2.32
N ILE A 32 16.45 -4.05 -2.35
CA ILE A 32 17.27 -5.04 -1.66
C ILE A 32 17.86 -6.03 -2.68
N ASP A 33 19.18 -6.22 -2.59
CA ASP A 33 19.95 -7.19 -3.39
C ASP A 33 20.85 -7.97 -2.40
N ASP A 34 20.43 -9.18 -2.03
CA ASP A 34 20.97 -10.04 -0.95
C ASP A 34 20.84 -9.49 0.48
N ASP A 35 19.60 -9.33 0.95
CA ASP A 35 19.32 -8.83 2.29
C ASP A 35 19.52 -9.90 3.38
N GLN A 36 20.59 -9.73 4.15
CA GLN A 36 20.90 -10.56 5.33
C GLN A 36 19.78 -10.54 6.37
N PHE A 37 19.07 -9.42 6.53
CA PHE A 37 17.95 -9.32 7.47
C PHE A 37 16.79 -10.21 7.02
N LEU A 38 16.39 -10.13 5.75
CA LEU A 38 15.33 -10.98 5.20
C LEU A 38 15.70 -12.46 5.32
N SER A 39 16.97 -12.80 5.06
CA SER A 39 17.49 -14.15 5.26
C SER A 39 17.41 -14.62 6.72
N GLU A 40 17.73 -13.76 7.69
CA GLU A 40 17.54 -14.05 9.12
C GLU A 40 16.06 -14.29 9.45
N VAL A 41 15.17 -13.40 8.98
CA VAL A 41 13.73 -13.49 9.24
C VAL A 41 13.17 -14.82 8.75
N VAL A 42 13.42 -15.15 7.48
CA VAL A 42 12.86 -16.37 6.86
C VAL A 42 13.42 -17.65 7.49
N SER A 43 14.69 -17.65 7.91
CA SER A 43 15.36 -18.84 8.44
C SER A 43 15.14 -19.08 9.94
N SER A 44 14.96 -18.03 10.74
CA SER A 44 15.03 -18.14 12.21
C SER A 44 13.79 -17.64 12.94
N TRP A 45 12.91 -16.86 12.29
CA TRP A 45 11.70 -16.35 12.95
C TRP A 45 10.54 -17.34 12.82
N SER A 46 9.58 -17.23 13.73
CA SER A 46 8.38 -18.08 13.72
C SER A 46 7.32 -17.52 12.78
N VAL A 47 6.72 -18.37 11.95
CA VAL A 47 5.55 -18.00 11.15
C VAL A 47 4.33 -17.83 12.06
N LYS A 48 3.64 -16.70 11.92
CA LYS A 48 2.37 -16.40 12.59
C LYS A 48 1.17 -16.64 11.69
N LEU A 49 1.27 -16.22 10.45
CA LEU A 49 0.22 -16.31 9.44
C LEU A 49 0.84 -16.51 8.06
N THR A 50 0.14 -17.21 7.19
CA THR A 50 0.50 -17.37 5.79
C THR A 50 -0.76 -17.40 4.95
N GLU A 51 -0.79 -16.62 3.88
CA GLU A 51 -1.89 -16.56 2.92
C GLU A 51 -1.32 -16.70 1.51
N CYS A 52 -1.96 -17.51 0.67
CA CYS A 52 -1.51 -17.79 -0.69
C CYS A 52 -2.69 -18.29 -1.56
N PRO A 53 -3.18 -17.49 -2.53
CA PRO A 53 -2.84 -16.07 -2.69
C PRO A 53 -3.33 -15.25 -1.50
N ASP A 54 -2.69 -14.10 -1.26
CA ASP A 54 -3.22 -13.04 -0.42
C ASP A 54 -4.38 -12.37 -1.18
N GLU A 55 -5.62 -12.80 -0.89
CA GLU A 55 -6.82 -12.32 -1.57
C GLU A 55 -7.06 -10.82 -1.34
N ALA A 56 -6.70 -10.31 -0.15
CA ALA A 56 -6.88 -8.91 0.19
C ALA A 56 -5.94 -8.02 -0.62
N MET A 57 -4.66 -8.39 -0.71
CA MET A 57 -3.66 -7.68 -1.53
C MET A 57 -3.99 -7.81 -3.02
N THR A 58 -4.38 -8.99 -3.48
CA THR A 58 -4.79 -9.21 -4.89
C THR A 58 -5.95 -8.29 -5.26
N SER A 59 -7.01 -8.27 -4.44
CA SER A 59 -8.17 -7.40 -4.65
C SER A 59 -7.79 -5.90 -4.62
N ALA A 60 -6.85 -5.53 -3.76
CA ALA A 60 -6.36 -4.15 -3.67
C ALA A 60 -5.64 -3.71 -4.95
N LEU A 61 -4.77 -4.57 -5.51
CA LEU A 61 -4.03 -4.32 -6.76
C LEU A 61 -5.00 -4.20 -7.95
N GLU A 62 -5.94 -5.12 -8.08
CA GLU A 62 -6.97 -5.08 -9.12
C GLU A 62 -7.81 -3.80 -9.06
N LEU A 63 -8.17 -3.36 -7.84
CA LEU A 63 -9.02 -2.18 -7.66
C LEU A 63 -8.35 -0.87 -8.12
N VAL A 64 -7.02 -0.78 -8.02
CA VAL A 64 -6.26 0.36 -8.57
C VAL A 64 -5.72 0.12 -9.99
N ASN A 65 -5.99 -1.06 -10.57
CA ASN A 65 -5.47 -1.51 -11.88
C ASN A 65 -3.95 -1.63 -11.91
N GLU A 66 -3.35 -2.14 -10.84
CA GLU A 66 -1.94 -2.53 -10.78
C GLU A 66 -1.79 -4.04 -11.02
N ASP A 67 -0.61 -4.45 -11.45
CA ASP A 67 -0.30 -5.86 -11.65
C ASP A 67 -0.24 -6.61 -10.30
N VAL A 68 -0.63 -7.90 -10.31
CA VAL A 68 -0.56 -8.76 -9.11
C VAL A 68 0.88 -9.25 -8.90
N SER A 69 1.75 -8.31 -8.55
CA SER A 69 3.21 -8.47 -8.41
C SER A 69 3.73 -7.66 -7.22
N VAL A 70 4.96 -7.95 -6.78
CA VAL A 70 5.69 -7.16 -5.79
C VAL A 70 5.88 -5.72 -6.29
N ASP A 71 6.08 -5.53 -7.59
CA ASP A 71 6.13 -4.21 -8.22
C ASP A 71 4.79 -3.46 -8.11
N GLY A 72 3.67 -4.14 -8.33
CA GLY A 72 2.34 -3.54 -8.15
C GLY A 72 2.10 -3.12 -6.70
N ILE A 73 2.52 -3.95 -5.73
CA ILE A 73 2.47 -3.59 -4.30
C ILE A 73 3.32 -2.35 -4.04
N ALA A 74 4.56 -2.34 -4.53
CA ALA A 74 5.46 -1.19 -4.40
C ALA A 74 4.84 0.09 -5.00
N SER A 75 4.16 0.01 -6.15
CA SER A 75 3.43 1.13 -6.75
C SER A 75 2.40 1.71 -5.79
N ILE A 76 1.54 0.87 -5.19
CA ILE A 76 0.54 1.35 -4.21
C ILE A 76 1.19 1.96 -2.98
N MET A 77 2.23 1.30 -2.44
CA MET A 77 2.93 1.72 -1.23
C MET A 77 3.56 3.11 -1.43
N ALA A 78 4.21 3.34 -2.56
CA ALA A 78 4.85 4.60 -2.94
C ALA A 78 3.87 5.68 -3.42
N HIS A 79 2.66 5.32 -3.88
CA HIS A 79 1.75 6.25 -4.54
C HIS A 79 1.42 7.47 -3.67
N GLU A 80 1.78 8.65 -4.14
CA GLU A 80 1.38 9.91 -3.52
C GLU A 80 0.02 10.38 -4.08
N VAL A 81 -0.98 10.40 -3.20
CA VAL A 81 -2.32 10.85 -3.57
C VAL A 81 -2.25 12.33 -3.95
N SER A 82 -2.66 12.64 -5.18
CA SER A 82 -2.65 14.02 -5.69
C SER A 82 -3.65 14.92 -4.96
N SER A 83 -3.43 16.24 -4.98
CA SER A 83 -4.42 17.19 -4.45
C SER A 83 -5.71 17.20 -5.28
N PHE A 84 -6.82 17.57 -4.64
CA PHE A 84 -8.13 17.67 -5.30
C PHE A 84 -8.08 18.58 -6.54
N SER A 85 -8.66 18.13 -7.65
CA SER A 85 -8.84 18.90 -8.88
C SER A 85 -10.27 19.39 -9.03
N PHE A 86 -10.48 20.69 -9.20
CA PHE A 86 -11.82 21.20 -9.53
C PHE A 86 -12.26 20.92 -10.98
N ILE A 87 -11.31 20.58 -11.86
CA ILE A 87 -11.56 20.44 -13.29
C ILE A 87 -11.41 19.00 -13.80
N ASN A 88 -10.82 18.10 -13.00
CA ASN A 88 -10.58 16.71 -13.37
C ASN A 88 -11.21 15.75 -12.36
N ASN A 89 -12.51 15.52 -12.51
CA ASN A 89 -13.26 14.60 -11.65
C ASN A 89 -12.82 13.14 -11.82
N ALA A 90 -12.40 12.74 -13.02
CA ALA A 90 -11.90 11.39 -13.28
C ALA A 90 -10.64 11.10 -12.44
N ARG A 91 -9.70 12.06 -12.37
CA ARG A 91 -8.54 11.98 -11.48
C ARG A 91 -8.98 11.87 -10.03
N ASN A 92 -9.84 12.76 -9.54
CA ASN A 92 -10.27 12.71 -8.13
C ASN A 92 -10.89 11.36 -7.76
N LYS A 93 -11.69 10.76 -8.65
CA LYS A 93 -12.26 9.43 -8.44
C LYS A 93 -11.17 8.36 -8.33
N ARG A 94 -10.24 8.33 -9.28
CA ARG A 94 -9.10 7.40 -9.24
C ARG A 94 -8.29 7.56 -7.95
N GLU A 95 -7.89 8.78 -7.61
CA GLU A 95 -7.15 9.05 -6.38
C GLU A 95 -7.95 8.69 -5.11
N THR A 96 -9.29 8.81 -5.15
CA THR A 96 -10.14 8.37 -4.03
C THR A 96 -10.11 6.85 -3.85
N ILE A 97 -10.02 6.09 -4.95
CA ILE A 97 -9.84 4.64 -4.90
C ILE A 97 -8.46 4.31 -4.30
N HIS A 98 -7.39 4.97 -4.76
CA HIS A 98 -6.07 4.82 -4.13
C HIS A 98 -6.11 5.17 -2.64
N MET A 99 -6.76 6.25 -2.23
CA MET A 99 -6.90 6.59 -0.80
C MET A 99 -7.57 5.47 0.00
N MET A 100 -8.65 4.87 -0.55
CA MET A 100 -9.39 3.79 0.11
C MET A 100 -8.54 2.53 0.26
N VAL A 101 -7.84 2.15 -0.81
CA VAL A 101 -6.90 1.03 -0.79
C VAL A 101 -5.78 1.30 0.21
N LYS A 102 -5.10 2.44 0.10
CA LYS A 102 -4.01 2.82 1.01
C LYS A 102 -4.44 2.82 2.48
N SER A 103 -5.64 3.33 2.79
CA SER A 103 -6.16 3.32 4.17
C SER A 103 -6.44 1.92 4.73
N THR A 104 -6.54 0.92 3.86
CA THR A 104 -6.82 -0.47 4.23
C THR A 104 -5.53 -1.29 4.34
N ILE A 105 -4.61 -1.12 3.40
CA ILE A 105 -3.47 -2.04 3.23
C ILE A 105 -2.10 -1.42 3.51
N ILE A 106 -1.97 -0.09 3.63
CA ILE A 106 -0.67 0.51 3.99
C ILE A 106 -0.58 0.58 5.51
N PRO A 107 0.34 -0.18 6.11
CA PRO A 107 0.53 -0.13 7.54
C PRO A 107 1.41 1.04 7.97
N GLU A 108 1.42 1.29 9.27
CA GLU A 108 2.54 1.99 9.89
C GLU A 108 3.75 1.05 9.95
N THR A 109 4.88 1.52 9.44
CA THR A 109 6.14 0.76 9.45
C THR A 109 7.15 1.47 10.35
N VAL A 110 8.08 0.72 10.93
CA VAL A 110 9.08 1.28 11.87
C VAL A 110 10.05 2.23 11.17
N ASP A 111 10.37 1.96 9.92
CA ASP A 111 11.38 2.66 9.13
C ASP A 111 10.78 3.50 7.98
N GLY A 112 9.45 3.56 7.85
CA GLY A 112 8.77 4.27 6.78
C GLY A 112 8.97 3.64 5.39
N ALA A 113 9.46 2.40 5.30
CA ALA A 113 9.88 1.80 4.05
C ALA A 113 9.15 0.50 3.66
N PHE A 114 9.10 0.28 2.35
CA PHE A 114 8.79 -1.01 1.71
C PHE A 114 10.10 -1.51 1.07
N HIS A 115 10.60 -2.65 1.55
CA HIS A 115 11.88 -3.20 1.08
C HIS A 115 11.59 -4.18 -0.06
N LYS A 116 12.06 -3.86 -1.27
CA LYS A 116 11.67 -4.53 -2.51
C LYS A 116 12.88 -5.19 -3.17
N GLY A 117 12.80 -6.49 -3.44
CA GLY A 117 13.68 -7.21 -4.36
C GLY A 117 12.93 -7.53 -5.66
N GLU A 118 13.48 -8.43 -6.48
CA GLU A 118 12.87 -8.83 -7.76
C GLU A 118 11.49 -9.50 -7.56
N ASP A 119 11.44 -10.63 -6.86
CA ASP A 119 10.21 -11.42 -6.65
C ASP A 119 9.77 -11.49 -5.18
N ILE A 120 10.39 -10.67 -4.33
CA ILE A 120 10.19 -10.71 -2.89
C ILE A 120 10.27 -9.31 -2.31
N ALA A 121 9.43 -9.02 -1.33
CA ALA A 121 9.48 -7.77 -0.59
C ALA A 121 9.09 -8.01 0.86
N TYR A 122 9.36 -7.03 1.71
CA TYR A 122 8.89 -7.09 3.09
C TYR A 122 8.65 -5.70 3.70
N ILE A 123 7.83 -5.72 4.76
CA ILE A 123 7.53 -4.57 5.60
C ILE A 123 7.90 -4.89 7.05
N LYS A 124 8.52 -3.93 7.74
CA LYS A 124 8.80 -4.00 9.18
C LYS A 124 7.70 -3.29 9.96
N TYR A 125 6.75 -4.05 10.49
CA TYR A 125 5.73 -3.50 11.40
C TYR A 125 6.31 -3.13 12.77
N ARG A 126 7.21 -3.99 13.28
CA ARG A 126 7.92 -3.83 14.55
C ARG A 126 9.29 -4.49 14.44
N ASN A 127 10.18 -4.21 15.39
CA ASN A 127 11.49 -4.87 15.47
C ASN A 127 11.41 -6.40 15.53
N ASN A 128 10.26 -6.97 15.89
CA ASN A 128 10.02 -8.40 16.01
C ASN A 128 8.80 -8.90 15.21
N LEU A 129 8.27 -8.10 14.28
CA LEU A 129 7.13 -8.45 13.43
C LEU A 129 7.37 -7.94 12.01
N VAL A 130 7.50 -8.86 11.05
CA VAL A 130 7.81 -8.58 9.65
C VAL A 130 6.84 -9.36 8.78
N GLU A 131 6.28 -8.72 7.77
CA GLU A 131 5.52 -9.41 6.73
C GLU A 131 6.32 -9.45 5.46
N VAL A 132 6.37 -10.63 4.84
CA VAL A 132 7.10 -10.89 3.62
C VAL A 132 6.10 -11.23 2.54
N TYR A 133 6.17 -10.51 1.42
CA TYR A 133 5.44 -10.78 0.20
C TYR A 133 6.36 -11.49 -0.77
N LYS A 134 5.89 -12.57 -1.37
CA LYS A 134 6.64 -13.31 -2.38
C LYS A 134 5.75 -13.63 -3.57
N GLU A 135 6.26 -13.38 -4.77
CA GLU A 135 5.61 -13.83 -5.98
C GLU A 135 5.67 -15.36 -6.09
N THR A 136 4.53 -15.96 -6.42
CA THR A 136 4.42 -17.38 -6.66
C THR A 136 3.59 -17.63 -7.92
N LYS A 137 3.61 -18.86 -8.41
CA LYS A 137 2.78 -19.25 -9.55
C LYS A 137 1.27 -19.10 -9.29
N ASP A 138 0.87 -19.15 -8.02
CA ASP A 138 -0.51 -19.08 -7.58
C ASP A 138 -0.92 -17.64 -7.16
N GLY A 139 -0.03 -16.65 -7.33
CA GLY A 139 -0.23 -15.24 -6.98
C GLY A 139 0.75 -14.75 -5.89
N ILE A 140 0.43 -13.62 -5.26
CA ILE A 140 1.22 -13.10 -4.14
C ILE A 140 0.97 -13.94 -2.90
N LYS A 141 2.04 -14.48 -2.32
CA LYS A 141 2.03 -15.09 -1.00
C LYS A 141 2.43 -14.05 0.04
N SER A 142 1.59 -13.82 1.04
CA SER A 142 1.98 -13.08 2.25
C SER A 142 2.34 -14.05 3.36
N THR A 143 3.40 -13.75 4.12
CA THR A 143 3.79 -14.50 5.32
C THR A 143 4.20 -13.53 6.42
N LEU A 144 3.48 -13.58 7.53
CA LEU A 144 3.77 -12.79 8.73
C LEU A 144 4.71 -13.58 9.65
N TYR A 145 5.92 -13.08 9.84
CA TYR A 145 6.96 -13.62 10.71
C TYR A 145 7.05 -12.85 12.03
N TYR A 146 7.36 -13.56 13.11
CA TYR A 146 7.49 -13.00 14.45
C TYR A 146 8.69 -13.58 15.21
N LYS A 147 9.43 -12.70 15.90
CA LYS A 147 10.50 -13.07 16.84
C LYS A 147 9.98 -12.93 18.28
N LYS A 148 10.09 -13.99 19.07
CA LYS A 148 9.73 -13.98 20.49
C LYS A 148 10.68 -13.11 21.31
#